data_AF-A0A7W0FY84-F1
#
_entry.id   AF-A0A7W0FY84-F1
#
_cell.length_a   1.000
_cell.length_b   1.000
_cell.length_c   1.000
_cell.angle_alpha   90.00
_cell.angle_beta   90.00
_cell.angle_gamma   90.00
#
_symmetry.space_group_name_H-M   'P 1'
#
loop_
_entity.id
_entity.type
_entity.pdbx_description
1 polymer ?
#
loop_
_entity_poly.entity_id
_entity_poly.type
_entity_poly.pdbx_seq_one_letter_code
_entity_poly.pdbx_strand_id
1 'polypeptide(L)'
;MRILSFICFLFLCGCAAPRVELAPVAVKVVDSEEMTWIVEKITARWKHREHQRLKLEHSQLHYNLTGITRLNLEFSSQEILEMCPARDLLVDLVEEFLFEINTNPIISGELASVPFTPDLLDIKINFESFYGYYVDPFYIGCICLSDGIARFSAFDMKDPEWHSWHSKVEPYTKSREVSMLRRAAEKNYEEERKRACGPTYLNEMLIMDPCKNPHHM
;
A
#
# COMPACT_ATOMS: atom_id res chain seq x y z
N MET A 1 51.45 -48.86 -21.04
CA MET A 1 50.05 -48.61 -20.63
C MET A 1 49.92 -47.21 -20.03
N ARG A 2 49.78 -46.17 -20.87
CA ARG A 2 49.44 -44.79 -20.47
C ARG A 2 48.88 -44.05 -21.70
N ILE A 3 47.72 -44.49 -22.21
CA ILE A 3 46.95 -43.77 -23.23
C ILE A 3 45.47 -43.98 -22.92
N LEU A 4 45.00 -43.36 -21.83
CA LEU A 4 43.60 -43.41 -21.41
C LEU A 4 43.34 -42.26 -20.44
N SER A 5 43.63 -41.02 -20.86
CA SER A 5 43.33 -39.85 -20.03
C SER A 5 43.20 -38.53 -20.81
N PHE A 6 42.78 -38.57 -22.08
CA PHE A 6 42.64 -37.35 -22.88
C PHE A 6 41.32 -37.20 -23.67
N ILE A 7 40.34 -38.09 -23.49
CA ILE A 7 39.08 -38.06 -24.27
C ILE A 7 37.89 -37.52 -23.46
N CYS A 8 38.00 -37.35 -22.13
CA CYS A 8 36.88 -36.86 -21.31
C CYS A 8 36.74 -35.33 -21.19
N PHE A 9 37.61 -34.52 -21.80
CA PHE A 9 37.52 -33.05 -21.69
C PHE A 9 36.76 -32.35 -22.82
N LEU A 10 36.24 -33.09 -23.81
CA LEU A 10 35.55 -32.49 -24.98
C LEU A 10 34.01 -32.55 -24.92
N PHE A 11 33.40 -33.02 -23.82
CA PHE A 11 31.93 -33.11 -23.69
C PHE A 11 31.30 -32.10 -22.72
N LEU A 12 32.06 -31.10 -22.25
CA LEU A 12 31.54 -29.99 -21.42
C LEU A 12 31.33 -28.68 -22.20
N CYS A 13 31.12 -28.74 -23.52
CA CYS A 13 30.40 -27.67 -24.22
C CYS A 13 28.92 -27.81 -23.91
N GLY A 14 28.55 -27.43 -22.68
CA GLY A 14 27.17 -27.23 -22.29
C GLY A 14 26.50 -26.32 -23.31
N CYS A 15 25.39 -26.80 -23.86
CA CYS A 15 24.48 -26.05 -24.70
C CYS A 15 24.18 -24.71 -24.04
N ALA A 16 24.76 -23.62 -24.57
CA ALA A 16 24.22 -22.30 -24.34
C ALA A 16 22.82 -22.32 -24.97
N ALA A 17 21.79 -22.52 -24.15
CA ALA A 17 20.44 -22.23 -24.55
C ALA A 17 20.44 -20.81 -25.13
N PRO A 18 19.85 -20.57 -26.31
CA PRO A 18 19.73 -19.21 -26.81
C PRO A 18 19.04 -18.41 -25.71
N ARG A 19 19.74 -17.41 -25.16
CA ARG A 19 19.07 -16.36 -24.38
C ARG A 19 18.04 -15.81 -25.33
N VAL A 20 16.77 -16.11 -25.05
CA VAL A 20 15.68 -15.28 -25.53
C VAL A 20 15.94 -13.94 -24.86
N GLU A 21 16.67 -13.06 -25.53
CA GLU A 21 16.50 -11.63 -25.33
C GLU A 21 15.02 -11.42 -25.61
N LEU A 22 14.21 -11.38 -24.55
CA LEU A 22 12.95 -10.66 -24.63
C LEU A 22 13.40 -9.29 -25.14
N ALA A 23 13.04 -8.99 -26.39
CA ALA A 23 13.22 -7.66 -26.93
C ALA A 23 12.77 -6.68 -25.84
N PRO A 24 13.55 -5.64 -25.51
CA PRO A 24 13.13 -4.67 -24.51
C PRO A 24 11.73 -4.25 -24.93
N VAL A 25 10.73 -4.60 -24.09
CA VAL A 25 9.38 -4.08 -24.26
C VAL A 25 9.61 -2.60 -24.38
N ALA A 26 9.25 -2.02 -25.53
CA ALA A 26 9.50 -0.61 -25.78
C ALA A 26 8.70 0.15 -24.72
N VAL A 27 9.35 0.46 -23.60
CA VAL A 27 8.83 1.33 -22.57
C VAL A 27 8.89 2.70 -23.21
N LYS A 28 7.86 3.01 -23.99
CA LYS A 28 7.62 4.37 -24.42
C LYS A 28 7.30 5.11 -23.12
N VAL A 29 8.28 5.85 -22.61
CA VAL A 29 8.07 6.81 -21.52
C VAL A 29 7.27 7.95 -22.14
N VAL A 30 5.97 7.71 -22.33
CA VAL A 30 5.02 8.79 -22.50
C VAL A 30 4.70 9.18 -21.08
N ASP A 31 5.15 10.34 -20.61
CA ASP A 31 4.65 10.85 -19.34
C ASP A 31 3.25 11.39 -19.62
N SER A 32 2.21 10.77 -19.07
CA SER A 32 0.85 11.32 -19.14
C SER A 32 0.78 12.46 -18.13
N GLU A 33 0.79 13.71 -18.61
CA GLU A 33 0.74 14.91 -17.75
C GLU A 33 -0.44 14.83 -16.76
N GLU A 34 -1.59 14.34 -17.24
CA GLU A 34 -2.79 14.23 -16.43
C GLU A 34 -2.64 13.13 -15.36
N MET A 35 -2.04 11.98 -15.68
CA MET A 35 -1.77 10.94 -14.70
C MET A 35 -0.77 11.43 -13.64
N THR A 36 0.29 12.12 -14.06
CA THR A 36 1.25 12.75 -13.16
C THR A 36 0.56 13.76 -12.25
N TRP A 37 -0.36 14.58 -12.78
CA TRP A 37 -1.16 15.49 -11.97
C TRP A 37 -2.02 14.78 -10.93
N ILE A 38 -2.69 13.67 -11.28
CA ILE A 38 -3.46 12.87 -10.32
C ILE A 38 -2.55 12.33 -9.21
N VAL A 39 -1.40 11.77 -9.56
CA VAL A 39 -0.43 11.22 -8.59
C VAL A 39 0.05 12.30 -7.63
N GLU A 40 0.45 13.46 -8.14
CA GLU A 40 0.92 14.59 -7.33
C GLU A 40 -0.20 15.16 -6.45
N LYS A 41 -1.41 15.31 -6.99
CA LYS A 41 -2.58 15.80 -6.25
C LYS A 41 -2.92 14.90 -5.06
N ILE A 42 -3.02 13.59 -5.29
CA ILE A 42 -3.31 12.61 -4.22
C ILE A 42 -2.16 12.61 -3.21
N THR A 43 -0.91 12.51 -3.68
CA THR A 43 0.28 12.50 -2.81
C THR A 43 0.36 13.73 -1.91
N ALA A 44 0.07 14.92 -2.43
CA ALA A 44 0.03 16.14 -1.64
C ALA A 44 -0.99 16.06 -0.50
N ARG A 45 -2.18 15.48 -0.72
CA ARG A 45 -3.17 15.25 0.35
C ARG A 45 -2.63 14.29 1.41
N TRP A 46 -2.07 13.16 1.00
CA TRP A 46 -1.58 12.12 1.91
C TRP A 46 -0.33 12.55 2.71
N LYS A 47 0.52 13.40 2.14
CA LYS A 47 1.66 13.99 2.85
C LYS A 47 1.23 14.83 4.06
N HIS A 48 0.08 15.48 3.96
CA HIS A 48 -0.44 16.40 4.98
C HIS A 48 -1.58 15.81 5.82
N ARG A 49 -1.94 14.54 5.60
CA ARG A 49 -3.01 13.88 6.35
C ARG A 49 -2.56 13.60 7.79
N GLU A 50 -3.41 13.96 8.74
CA GLU A 50 -3.15 13.70 10.15
C GLU A 50 -3.10 12.17 10.40
N HIS A 51 -2.11 11.71 11.16
CA HIS A 51 -1.90 10.30 11.52
C HIS A 51 -1.68 9.30 10.36
N GLN A 52 -1.54 9.76 9.11
CA GLN A 52 -1.33 8.91 7.93
C GLN A 52 -0.43 9.60 6.90
N ARG A 53 0.76 10.02 7.34
CA ARG A 53 1.70 10.78 6.50
C ARG A 53 2.43 9.85 5.54
N LEU A 54 2.04 9.87 4.28
CA LEU A 54 2.75 9.17 3.20
C LEU A 54 3.60 10.16 2.41
N LYS A 55 4.83 9.77 2.12
CA LYS A 55 5.73 10.49 1.20
C LYS A 55 5.91 9.62 -0.04
N LEU A 56 5.60 10.16 -1.21
CA LEU A 56 5.91 9.49 -2.47
C LEU A 56 7.43 9.53 -2.69
N GLU A 57 8.03 8.37 -2.88
CA GLU A 57 9.45 8.21 -3.23
C GLU A 57 9.62 8.01 -4.73
N HIS A 58 8.72 7.24 -5.36
CA HIS A 58 8.78 6.97 -6.79
C HIS A 58 7.40 6.71 -7.38
N SER A 59 7.22 7.09 -8.65
CA SER A 59 6.06 6.70 -9.46
C SER A 59 6.52 6.32 -10.87
N GLN A 60 5.85 5.35 -11.47
CA GLN A 60 6.17 4.88 -12.81
C GLN A 60 4.91 4.40 -13.54
N LEU A 61 4.81 4.74 -14.82
CA LEU A 61 3.74 4.30 -15.71
C LEU A 61 4.25 3.26 -16.71
N HIS A 62 3.47 2.18 -16.88
CA HIS A 62 3.75 1.15 -17.87
C HIS A 62 2.78 1.26 -19.03
N TYR A 63 3.33 1.22 -20.24
CA TYR A 63 2.58 1.36 -21.48
C TYR A 63 2.69 0.11 -22.34
N ASN A 64 1.65 -0.16 -23.12
CA ASN A 64 1.70 -1.05 -24.26
C ASN A 64 1.15 -0.32 -25.51
N LEU A 65 0.90 -1.04 -26.60
CA LEU A 65 0.35 -0.47 -27.84
C LEU A 65 -1.07 0.11 -27.67
N THR A 66 -1.79 -0.28 -26.64
CA THR A 66 -3.19 0.13 -26.38
C THR A 66 -3.32 1.26 -25.37
N GLY A 67 -2.26 1.62 -24.63
CA GLY A 67 -2.28 2.70 -23.65
C GLY A 67 -1.56 2.37 -22.34
N ILE A 68 -1.94 3.07 -21.28
CA ILE A 68 -1.48 2.86 -19.90
C ILE A 68 -2.04 1.52 -19.42
N THR A 69 -1.13 0.62 -19.04
CA THR A 69 -1.44 -0.72 -18.54
C THR A 69 -1.27 -0.84 -17.04
N ARG A 70 -0.40 -0.03 -16.44
CA ARG A 70 -0.12 -0.10 -15.01
C ARG A 70 0.41 1.23 -14.46
N LEU A 71 0.04 1.52 -13.23
CA LEU A 71 0.63 2.58 -12.42
C LEU A 71 1.34 1.95 -11.22
N ASN A 72 2.63 2.24 -11.07
CA ASN A 72 3.44 1.80 -9.94
C ASN A 72 3.73 3.01 -9.05
N LEU A 73 3.56 2.84 -7.74
CA LEU A 73 3.74 3.86 -6.73
C LEU A 73 4.53 3.30 -5.55
N GLU A 74 5.59 4.01 -5.14
CA GLU A 74 6.34 3.70 -3.93
C GLU A 74 6.24 4.86 -2.95
N PHE A 75 5.77 4.56 -1.75
CA PHE A 75 5.62 5.48 -0.63
C PHE A 75 6.48 5.05 0.55
N SER A 76 6.85 6.03 1.37
CA SER A 76 7.45 5.84 2.69
C SER A 76 6.60 6.52 3.77
N SER A 77 6.69 6.03 5.00
CA SER A 77 6.08 6.64 6.18
C SER A 77 6.89 6.32 7.44
N GLN A 78 6.81 7.18 8.46
CA GLN A 78 7.34 6.90 9.81
C GLN A 78 6.25 6.50 10.81
N GLU A 79 4.98 6.45 10.37
CA GLU A 79 3.86 6.03 11.21
C GLU A 79 4.03 4.57 11.64
N ILE A 80 3.43 4.22 12.77
CA ILE A 80 3.45 2.86 13.33
C ILE A 80 2.02 2.34 13.26
N LEU A 81 1.78 1.33 12.42
CA LEU A 81 0.43 0.82 12.16
C LEU A 81 0.32 -0.66 12.48
N GLU A 82 -0.77 -1.01 13.16
CA GLU A 82 -1.22 -2.39 13.25
C GLU A 82 -1.91 -2.81 11.94
N MET A 83 -2.18 -4.12 11.81
CA MET A 83 -2.79 -4.72 10.62
C MET A 83 -4.10 -4.04 10.17
N CYS A 84 -5.00 -3.73 11.09
CA CYS A 84 -6.31 -3.17 10.74
C CYS A 84 -6.22 -1.71 10.22
N PRO A 85 -5.52 -0.78 10.91
CA PRO A 85 -5.23 0.54 10.36
C PRO A 85 -4.45 0.50 9.04
N ALA A 86 -3.49 -0.41 8.90
CA ALA A 86 -2.72 -0.59 7.66
C ALA A 86 -3.61 -1.05 6.49
N ARG A 87 -4.56 -1.95 6.75
CA ARG A 87 -5.56 -2.36 5.75
C ARG A 87 -6.41 -1.17 5.28
N ASP A 88 -6.92 -0.39 6.22
CA ASP A 88 -7.73 0.79 5.91
C ASP A 88 -6.93 1.85 5.14
N LEU A 89 -5.66 2.05 5.49
CA LEU A 89 -4.74 2.92 4.75
C LEU A 89 -4.63 2.49 3.29
N LEU A 90 -4.37 1.21 3.03
CA LEU A 90 -4.27 0.69 1.67
C LEU A 90 -5.59 0.87 0.91
N VAL A 91 -6.71 0.50 1.52
CA VAL A 91 -8.04 0.60 0.88
C VAL A 91 -8.36 2.05 0.55
N ASP A 92 -8.17 2.99 1.47
CA ASP A 92 -8.45 4.40 1.21
C ASP A 92 -7.57 4.95 0.08
N LEU A 93 -6.28 4.62 0.07
CA LEU A 93 -5.35 5.06 -0.97
C LEU A 93 -5.74 4.49 -2.35
N VAL A 94 -6.04 3.20 -2.42
CA VAL A 94 -6.44 2.53 -3.68
C VAL A 94 -7.76 3.09 -4.18
N GLU A 95 -8.79 3.19 -3.35
CA GLU A 95 -10.10 3.72 -3.78
C GLU A 95 -9.98 5.19 -4.24
N GLU A 96 -9.11 6.00 -3.62
CA GLU A 96 -8.87 7.38 -4.05
C GLU A 96 -8.22 7.45 -5.43
N PHE A 97 -7.19 6.64 -5.69
CA PHE A 97 -6.58 6.53 -7.03
C PHE A 97 -7.57 6.02 -8.07
N LEU A 98 -8.29 4.94 -7.77
CA LEU A 98 -9.28 4.39 -8.69
C LEU A 98 -10.40 5.39 -8.99
N PHE A 99 -10.84 6.15 -7.98
CA PHE A 99 -11.85 7.18 -8.18
C PHE A 99 -11.35 8.29 -9.10
N GLU A 100 -10.19 8.89 -8.80
CA GLU A 100 -9.67 10.02 -9.58
C GLU A 100 -9.32 9.59 -11.02
N ILE A 101 -8.73 8.40 -11.22
CA ILE A 101 -8.41 7.88 -12.56
C ILE A 101 -9.67 7.58 -13.37
N ASN A 102 -10.63 6.85 -12.79
CA ASN A 102 -11.81 6.40 -13.54
C ASN A 102 -12.83 7.52 -13.80
N THR A 103 -12.78 8.61 -13.02
CA THR A 103 -13.66 9.76 -13.22
C THR A 103 -13.03 10.84 -14.09
N ASN A 104 -11.73 10.73 -14.42
CA ASN A 104 -11.03 11.70 -15.26
C ASN A 104 -11.29 11.43 -16.76
N PRO A 105 -12.00 12.33 -17.47
CA PRO A 105 -12.32 12.11 -18.88
C PRO A 105 -11.09 12.20 -19.79
N ILE A 106 -10.04 12.92 -19.39
CA ILE A 106 -8.81 13.11 -20.18
C ILE A 106 -8.01 11.80 -20.18
N ILE A 107 -7.76 11.21 -19.01
CA ILE A 107 -7.01 9.94 -18.89
C ILE A 107 -7.77 8.77 -19.50
N SER A 108 -9.10 8.78 -19.50
CA SER A 108 -9.91 7.66 -19.98
C SER A 108 -9.54 7.19 -21.40
N GLY A 109 -9.12 8.11 -22.28
CA GLY A 109 -8.67 7.80 -23.65
C GLY A 109 -7.24 7.27 -23.74
N GLU A 110 -6.46 7.35 -22.67
CA GLU A 110 -5.07 6.90 -22.58
C GLU A 110 -4.93 5.54 -21.90
N LEU A 111 -5.98 5.03 -21.24
CA LEU A 111 -5.96 3.74 -20.56
C LEU A 111 -6.11 2.58 -21.54
N ALA A 112 -5.29 1.53 -21.36
CA ALA A 112 -5.41 0.28 -22.12
C ALA A 112 -6.71 -0.49 -21.79
N SER A 113 -7.27 -0.27 -20.59
CA SER A 113 -8.52 -0.88 -20.15
C SER A 113 -9.30 0.07 -19.24
N VAL A 114 -10.61 0.16 -19.47
CA VAL A 114 -11.54 0.96 -18.67
C VAL A 114 -12.66 0.04 -18.16
N PRO A 115 -12.99 0.02 -16.86
CA PRO A 115 -12.38 0.82 -15.80
C PRO A 115 -10.96 0.37 -15.45
N PHE A 116 -10.16 1.30 -14.94
CA PHE A 116 -8.94 1.00 -14.21
C PHE A 116 -9.30 0.24 -12.93
N THR A 117 -8.62 -0.87 -12.67
CA THR A 117 -8.93 -1.78 -11.56
C THR A 117 -7.73 -1.93 -10.61
N PRO A 118 -7.92 -2.47 -9.39
CA PRO A 118 -6.81 -2.74 -8.47
C PRO A 118 -5.69 -3.59 -9.06
N ASP A 119 -6.00 -4.43 -10.06
CA ASP A 119 -5.03 -5.31 -10.72
C ASP A 119 -4.02 -4.54 -11.60
N LEU A 120 -4.32 -3.27 -11.90
CA LEU A 120 -3.50 -2.37 -12.72
C LEU A 120 -2.75 -1.34 -11.86
N LEU A 121 -2.78 -1.49 -10.53
CA LEU A 121 -2.15 -0.59 -9.58
C LEU A 121 -1.16 -1.37 -8.71
N ASP A 122 0.12 -1.06 -8.83
CA ASP A 122 1.16 -1.56 -7.94
C ASP A 122 1.48 -0.49 -6.90
N ILE A 123 1.19 -0.74 -5.63
CA ILE A 123 1.51 0.17 -4.53
C ILE A 123 2.46 -0.52 -3.57
N LYS A 124 3.55 0.15 -3.21
CA LYS A 124 4.43 -0.25 -2.11
C LYS A 124 4.49 0.87 -1.08
N ILE A 125 4.25 0.55 0.18
CA ILE A 125 4.37 1.47 1.31
C ILE A 125 5.36 0.88 2.29
N ASN A 126 6.50 1.54 2.47
CA ASN A 126 7.52 1.16 3.45
C ASN A 126 7.33 1.99 4.72
N PHE A 127 7.28 1.33 5.87
CA PHE A 127 7.29 2.01 7.16
C PHE A 127 8.72 2.02 7.69
N GLU A 128 9.32 3.19 7.79
CA GLU A 128 10.70 3.41 8.20
C GLU A 128 10.76 3.91 9.66
N SER A 129 10.07 3.20 10.56
CA SER A 129 10.05 3.54 11.98
C SER A 129 11.14 2.81 12.75
N PHE A 130 12.01 3.57 13.43
CA PHE A 130 12.98 3.01 14.38
C PHE A 130 12.32 2.15 15.47
N TYR A 131 11.11 2.55 15.90
CA TYR A 131 10.36 1.82 16.93
C TYR A 131 9.94 0.44 16.43
N GLY A 132 9.42 0.34 15.21
CA GLY A 132 9.03 -0.94 14.62
C GLY A 132 10.23 -1.87 14.43
N TYR A 133 11.38 -1.33 14.03
CA TYR A 133 12.57 -2.15 13.79
C TYR A 133 13.23 -2.68 15.08
N TYR A 134 13.20 -1.91 16.17
CA TYR A 134 13.99 -2.21 17.38
C TYR A 134 13.18 -2.52 18.64
N VAL A 135 11.90 -2.13 18.72
CA VAL A 135 11.11 -2.19 19.96
C VAL A 135 9.98 -3.22 19.87
N ASP A 136 9.10 -3.08 18.88
CA ASP A 136 7.98 -3.98 18.69
C ASP A 136 7.86 -4.35 17.21
N PRO A 137 8.30 -5.56 16.83
CA PRO A 137 8.42 -5.91 15.43
C PRO A 137 7.10 -6.47 14.85
N PHE A 138 6.01 -6.47 15.64
CA PHE A 138 4.69 -6.95 15.24
C PHE A 138 3.86 -5.90 14.49
N TYR A 139 4.28 -4.63 14.47
CA TYR A 139 3.70 -3.60 13.62
C TYR A 139 4.03 -3.84 12.14
N ILE A 140 3.22 -3.27 11.25
CA ILE A 140 3.41 -3.37 9.80
C ILE A 140 4.65 -2.59 9.38
N GLY A 141 5.61 -3.30 8.78
CA GLY A 141 6.81 -2.74 8.17
C GLY A 141 6.66 -2.47 6.68
N CYS A 142 5.79 -3.21 5.99
CA CYS A 142 5.55 -3.03 4.56
C CYS A 142 4.12 -3.41 4.14
N ILE A 143 3.55 -2.63 3.23
CA ILE A 143 2.32 -2.96 2.51
C ILE A 143 2.64 -3.00 1.02
N CYS A 144 2.24 -4.08 0.34
CA CYS A 144 2.33 -4.20 -1.10
C CYS A 144 0.98 -4.55 -1.70
N LEU A 145 0.50 -3.80 -2.69
CA LEU A 145 -0.53 -4.21 -3.62
C LEU A 145 0.16 -4.52 -4.96
N SER A 146 -0.10 -5.69 -5.51
CA SER A 146 0.28 -6.00 -6.89
C SER A 146 -0.60 -7.10 -7.45
N ASP A 147 -1.01 -6.97 -8.70
CA ASP A 147 -1.92 -7.88 -9.41
C ASP A 147 -3.19 -8.18 -8.57
N GLY A 148 -3.74 -7.15 -7.92
CA GLY A 148 -4.94 -7.29 -7.09
C GLY A 148 -4.74 -8.00 -5.75
N ILE A 149 -3.51 -8.34 -5.39
CA ILE A 149 -3.16 -9.02 -4.14
C ILE A 149 -2.51 -8.04 -3.17
N ALA A 150 -3.11 -7.89 -1.99
CA ALA A 150 -2.57 -7.14 -0.87
C ALA A 150 -1.69 -8.05 0.01
N ARG A 151 -0.49 -7.58 0.33
CA ARG A 151 0.45 -8.20 1.24
C ARG A 151 0.79 -7.22 2.35
N PHE A 152 0.65 -7.65 3.59
CA PHE A 152 0.97 -6.90 4.79
C PHE A 152 2.07 -7.67 5.51
N SER A 153 3.23 -7.06 5.67
CA SER A 153 4.40 -7.68 6.31
C SER A 153 4.79 -6.88 7.55
N ALA A 154 5.03 -7.58 8.65
CA ALA A 154 5.54 -6.97 9.86
C ALA A 154 7.01 -6.51 9.71
N PHE A 155 7.51 -5.71 10.65
CA PHE A 155 8.94 -5.33 10.68
C PHE A 155 9.85 -6.53 10.91
N ASP A 156 9.39 -7.56 11.64
CA ASP A 156 10.14 -8.79 11.81
C ASP A 156 10.02 -9.74 10.61
N MET A 157 11.13 -9.95 9.92
CA MET A 157 11.38 -11.20 9.21
C MET A 157 12.57 -11.97 9.84
N LYS A 158 12.84 -11.82 11.15
CA LYS A 158 13.94 -12.57 11.80
C LYS A 158 13.67 -14.06 11.93
N ASP A 159 12.41 -14.51 11.91
CA ASP A 159 12.11 -15.94 11.81
C ASP A 159 10.77 -16.23 11.08
N PRO A 160 10.81 -16.56 9.77
CA PRO A 160 9.62 -16.82 8.97
C PRO A 160 8.85 -18.09 9.39
N GLU A 161 9.45 -19.01 10.16
CA GLU A 161 8.76 -20.22 10.64
C GLU A 161 7.82 -19.93 11.83
N TRP A 162 8.14 -18.94 12.66
CA TRP A 162 7.38 -18.63 13.89
C TRP A 162 6.38 -17.49 13.73
N HIS A 163 6.61 -16.57 12.78
CA HIS A 163 5.90 -15.29 12.71
C HIS A 163 4.98 -15.14 11.48
N SER A 164 4.72 -16.24 10.77
CA SER A 164 3.90 -16.24 9.55
C SER A 164 2.50 -15.66 9.76
N TRP A 165 1.95 -15.75 10.99
CA TRP A 165 0.66 -15.20 11.37
C TRP A 165 0.61 -13.66 11.50
N HIS A 166 1.77 -12.99 11.60
CA HIS A 166 1.88 -11.52 11.58
C HIS A 166 1.96 -10.95 10.17
N SER A 167 2.12 -11.83 9.17
CA SER A 167 2.01 -11.46 7.77
C SER A 167 0.64 -11.87 7.24
N LYS A 168 0.09 -11.07 6.33
CA LYS A 168 -1.20 -11.35 5.71
C LYS A 168 -1.10 -11.18 4.22
N VAL A 169 -1.56 -12.18 3.47
CA VAL A 169 -1.75 -12.10 2.03
C VAL A 169 -3.23 -12.35 1.75
N GLU A 170 -3.87 -11.40 1.09
CA GLU A 170 -5.28 -11.51 0.74
C GLU A 170 -5.59 -10.75 -0.56
N PRO A 171 -6.62 -11.15 -1.34
CA PRO A 171 -7.10 -10.34 -2.44
C PRO A 171 -7.52 -8.94 -1.95
N TYR A 172 -7.26 -7.91 -2.74
CA TYR A 172 -7.65 -6.53 -2.42
C TYR A 172 -9.15 -6.42 -2.11
N THR A 173 -9.99 -7.15 -2.86
CA THR A 173 -11.44 -7.21 -2.63
C THR A 173 -11.77 -7.65 -1.20
N LYS A 174 -10.98 -8.56 -0.62
CA LYS A 174 -11.15 -8.99 0.77
C LYS A 174 -10.72 -7.92 1.76
N SER A 175 -9.58 -7.25 1.51
CA SER A 175 -9.14 -6.10 2.31
C SER A 175 -10.24 -5.04 2.38
N ARG A 176 -10.81 -4.68 1.22
CA ARG A 176 -11.89 -3.71 1.09
C ARG A 176 -13.14 -4.13 1.86
N GLU A 177 -13.58 -5.38 1.69
CA GLU A 177 -14.74 -5.92 2.42
C GLU A 177 -14.55 -5.83 3.94
N VAL A 178 -13.39 -6.28 4.44
CA VAL A 178 -13.09 -6.27 5.88
C VAL A 178 -13.04 -4.85 6.42
N SER A 179 -12.40 -3.91 5.71
CA SER A 179 -12.38 -2.50 6.10
C SER A 179 -13.78 -1.90 6.19
N MET A 180 -14.65 -2.19 5.22
CA MET A 180 -16.04 -1.71 5.24
C MET A 180 -16.85 -2.30 6.40
N LEU A 181 -16.75 -3.61 6.65
CA LEU A 181 -17.42 -4.26 7.78
C LEU A 181 -16.94 -3.71 9.13
N ARG A 182 -15.63 -3.47 9.27
CA ARG A 182 -15.05 -2.86 10.47
C ARG A 182 -15.59 -1.47 10.74
N ARG A 183 -15.62 -0.61 9.71
CA ARG A 183 -16.17 0.75 9.81
C ARG A 183 -17.66 0.73 10.17
N ALA A 184 -18.42 -0.20 9.60
CA ALA A 184 -19.83 -0.38 9.94
C ALA A 184 -20.04 -0.85 11.39
N ALA A 185 -19.20 -1.77 11.87
CA ALA A 185 -19.23 -2.26 13.24
C ALA A 185 -18.88 -1.15 14.26
N GLU A 186 -17.83 -0.37 14.00
CA GLU A 186 -17.44 0.76 14.85
C GLU A 186 -18.55 1.81 14.91
N LYS A 187 -19.13 2.16 13.77
CA LYS A 187 -20.27 3.09 13.70
C LYS A 187 -21.46 2.57 14.52
N ASN A 188 -21.80 1.28 14.41
CA ASN A 188 -22.89 0.69 15.18
C ASN A 188 -22.60 0.78 16.69
N TYR A 189 -21.38 0.44 17.11
CA TYR A 189 -20.97 0.56 18.50
C TYR A 189 -21.06 2.00 19.02
N GLU A 190 -20.61 2.99 18.25
CA GLU A 190 -20.75 4.40 18.62
C GLU A 190 -22.21 4.84 18.78
N GLU A 191 -23.10 4.38 17.90
CA GLU A 191 -24.53 4.67 17.98
C GLU A 191 -25.17 4.01 19.21
N GLU A 192 -24.85 2.75 19.48
CA GLU A 192 -25.29 2.03 20.69
C GLU A 192 -24.79 2.74 21.95
N ARG A 193 -23.53 3.16 21.99
CA ARG A 193 -22.96 3.93 23.10
C ARG A 193 -23.68 5.26 23.31
N LYS A 194 -23.94 6.01 22.24
CA LYS A 194 -24.70 7.28 22.30
C LYS A 194 -26.14 7.06 22.81
N ARG A 195 -26.79 5.98 22.39
CA ARG A 195 -28.13 5.59 22.88
C ARG A 195 -28.11 5.21 24.36
N ALA A 196 -27.10 4.45 24.79
CA ALA A 196 -26.92 4.06 26.17
C ALA A 196 -26.59 5.24 27.10
N CYS A 197 -25.88 6.25 26.60
CA CYS A 197 -25.47 7.41 27.41
C CYS A 197 -26.56 8.50 27.59
N GLY A 198 -27.62 8.56 26.76
CA GLY A 198 -28.75 9.51 26.92
C GLY A 198 -28.38 11.02 27.02
N PRO A 199 -29.35 11.95 26.97
CA PRO A 199 -29.09 13.39 27.06
C PRO A 199 -28.86 13.88 28.51
N THR A 200 -28.36 13.05 29.42
CA THR A 200 -28.20 13.39 30.84
C THR A 200 -26.78 13.86 31.18
N TYR A 201 -25.80 13.67 30.30
CA TYR A 201 -24.37 13.96 30.58
C TYR A 201 -23.76 15.13 29.80
N LEU A 202 -24.54 15.89 29.02
CA LEU A 202 -24.03 17.09 28.35
C LEU A 202 -23.90 18.31 29.28
N ASN A 203 -24.46 18.27 30.50
CA ASN A 203 -24.31 19.35 31.49
C ASN A 203 -23.11 19.19 32.43
N GLU A 204 -22.47 18.02 32.51
CA GLU A 204 -21.35 17.81 33.44
C GLU A 204 -19.97 17.89 32.76
N MET A 205 -19.86 17.69 31.44
CA MET A 205 -18.59 17.87 30.72
C MET A 205 -18.23 19.34 30.42
N LEU A 206 -19.17 20.28 30.59
CA LEU A 206 -18.88 21.73 30.48
C LEU A 206 -18.39 22.35 31.80
N ILE A 207 -18.25 21.58 32.88
CA ILE A 207 -17.81 22.09 34.20
C ILE A 207 -16.33 21.79 34.48
N MET A 208 -15.65 20.97 33.67
CA MET A 208 -14.20 20.73 33.82
C MET A 208 -13.40 21.47 32.76
N ASP A 209 -13.47 22.80 32.82
CA ASP A 209 -12.48 23.70 32.24
C ASP A 209 -11.30 23.80 33.24
N PRO A 210 -10.12 23.19 33.01
CA PRO A 210 -9.04 23.15 34.01
C PRO A 210 -8.34 24.50 34.24
N CYS A 211 -8.82 25.58 33.62
CA CYS A 211 -8.10 26.86 33.52
C CYS A 211 -8.70 28.01 34.34
N LYS A 212 -9.54 27.74 35.35
CA LYS A 212 -9.95 28.77 36.33
C LYS A 212 -9.78 28.30 37.77
N ASN A 213 -8.55 28.40 38.27
CA ASN A 213 -8.31 28.52 39.70
C ASN A 213 -7.85 29.94 40.02
N PRO A 214 -8.72 30.84 40.52
CA PRO A 214 -8.35 32.20 40.87
C PRO A 214 -8.09 32.30 42.38
N HIS A 215 -7.13 31.57 42.94
CA HIS A 215 -6.68 31.83 44.31
C HIS A 215 -5.22 31.43 44.50
N HIS A 216 -4.31 32.40 44.33
CA HIS A 216 -3.22 32.60 45.26
C HIS A 216 -2.91 34.10 45.33
N MET A 217 -3.20 34.65 46.51
CA MET A 217 -2.58 35.86 47.07
C MET A 217 -1.06 35.71 47.10
#